data_AF-A0A1F5SGT6-F1
#
_entry.id   AF-A0A1F5SGT6-F1
#
_cell.length_a   1.000
_cell.length_b   1.000
_cell.length_c   1.000
_cell.angle_alpha   90.00
_cell.angle_beta   90.00
_cell.angle_gamma   90.00
#
_symmetry.space_group_name_H-M   'P 1'
#
loop_
_entity.id
_entity.type
_entity.pdbx_description
1 polymer ?
#
loop_
_entity_poly.entity_id
_entity_poly.type
_entity_poly.pdbx_seq_one_letter_code
_entity_poly.pdbx_strand_id
1 'polypeptide(L)'
;MKLFNRMITASLEILPESLVKPLIYPLVAKNYVAGPTIKDAVGRTKIINARGAEATIDHLGEEARDKREVEQNIRVYESIIRAINLENLRASIAIKPTNFGLRFDPNFCREAMRDIILAAAEKKIFTWIDMENSSTTSATIDFYLEAQWEFGDLVGMALQAYLRRSLSDICYIRKNIHHGVPHIRLCKGIYNEAPAIAIKEMPLINLNYYTLLESLISIGSYVGVATHDPVRISEAIQLIKKYKAQKRCEFQMLLGVENPPLYALIKSGYRWLVYVPFGIKWYGYSLRRFKENPQIVGYILKNMLKNRKYK
;
A
#
# COMPACT_ATOMS: atom_id res chain seq x y z
N MET A 1 -24.29 4.18 15.00
CA MET A 1 -23.25 4.32 13.94
C MET A 1 -22.74 2.99 13.38
N LYS A 2 -22.28 2.02 14.19
CA LYS A 2 -21.74 0.73 13.67
C LYS A 2 -22.76 -0.10 12.86
N LEU A 3 -24.01 -0.21 13.30
CA LEU A 3 -25.05 -0.98 12.59
C LEU A 3 -25.41 -0.39 11.22
N PHE A 4 -25.53 0.94 11.18
CA PHE A 4 -25.88 1.69 9.98
C PHE A 4 -24.77 1.68 8.92
N ASN A 5 -23.51 1.83 9.34
CA ASN A 5 -22.36 1.66 8.44
C ASN A 5 -22.31 0.24 7.87
N ARG A 6 -22.64 -0.77 8.68
CA ARG A 6 -22.68 -2.19 8.27
C ARG A 6 -23.76 -2.44 7.21
N MET A 7 -24.95 -1.84 7.38
CA MET A 7 -26.04 -1.87 6.39
C MET A 7 -25.66 -1.20 5.06
N ILE A 8 -24.95 -0.07 5.09
CA ILE A 8 -24.49 0.61 3.87
C ILE A 8 -23.42 -0.23 3.15
N THR A 9 -22.44 -0.79 3.86
CA THR A 9 -21.47 -1.71 3.25
C THR A 9 -22.14 -2.95 2.64
N ALA A 10 -23.16 -3.51 3.29
CA ALA A 10 -23.89 -4.68 2.79
C ALA A 10 -24.75 -4.33 1.57
N SER A 11 -25.35 -3.14 1.51
CA SER A 11 -26.14 -2.70 0.36
C SER A 11 -25.28 -2.36 -0.86
N LEU A 12 -24.04 -1.91 -0.67
CA LEU A 12 -23.07 -1.73 -1.76
C LEU A 12 -22.62 -3.05 -2.41
N GLU A 13 -22.70 -4.17 -1.69
CA GLU A 13 -22.41 -5.50 -2.24
C GLU A 13 -23.55 -6.04 -3.13
N ILE A 14 -24.76 -5.54 -2.91
CA ILE A 14 -25.98 -6.03 -3.58
C ILE A 14 -26.34 -5.18 -4.81
N LEU A 15 -25.85 -3.94 -4.89
CA LEU A 15 -26.13 -3.04 -5.99
C LEU A 15 -25.33 -3.41 -7.26
N PRO A 16 -25.97 -3.43 -8.45
CA PRO A 16 -25.28 -3.70 -9.70
C PRO A 16 -24.19 -2.66 -9.97
N GLU A 17 -23.02 -3.09 -10.46
CA GLU A 17 -21.88 -2.20 -10.73
C GLU A 17 -22.25 -0.99 -11.62
N SER A 18 -23.20 -1.17 -12.55
CA SER A 18 -23.71 -0.14 -13.45
C SER A 18 -24.44 1.01 -12.72
N LEU A 19 -25.04 0.74 -11.55
CA LEU A 19 -25.69 1.74 -10.71
C LEU A 19 -24.71 2.40 -9.74
N VAL A 20 -23.74 1.62 -9.23
CA VAL A 20 -22.77 2.09 -8.23
C VAL A 20 -21.69 2.96 -8.86
N LYS A 21 -21.19 2.59 -10.04
CA LYS A 21 -20.09 3.28 -10.72
C LYS A 21 -20.36 4.78 -10.97
N PRO A 22 -21.46 5.21 -11.62
CA PRO A 22 -21.68 6.63 -11.89
C PRO A 22 -22.04 7.44 -10.64
N LEU A 23 -22.69 6.83 -9.63
CA LEU A 23 -23.14 7.54 -8.43
C LEU A 23 -22.02 7.71 -7.38
N ILE A 24 -21.17 6.70 -7.20
CA ILE A 24 -20.19 6.63 -6.11
C ILE A 24 -18.78 7.06 -6.55
N TYR A 25 -18.43 6.87 -7.83
CA TYR A 25 -17.13 7.25 -8.37
C TYR A 25 -16.78 8.75 -8.14
N PRO A 26 -17.65 9.73 -8.46
CA PRO A 26 -17.33 11.14 -8.26
C PRO A 26 -17.30 11.55 -6.78
N LEU A 27 -18.07 10.86 -5.93
CA LEU A 27 -18.29 11.21 -4.53
C LEU A 27 -17.23 10.61 -3.58
N VAL A 28 -16.62 9.49 -3.95
CA VAL A 28 -15.72 8.72 -3.08
C VAL A 28 -14.38 8.43 -3.75
N ALA A 29 -14.37 7.86 -4.96
CA ALA A 29 -13.15 7.34 -5.56
C ALA A 29 -12.12 8.42 -5.93
N LYS A 30 -12.56 9.62 -6.36
CA LYS A 30 -11.67 10.75 -6.74
C LYS A 30 -10.69 11.17 -5.63
N ASN A 31 -11.06 10.96 -4.37
CA ASN A 31 -10.19 11.28 -3.26
C ASN A 31 -9.14 10.21 -3.01
N TYR A 32 -9.47 8.93 -3.23
CA TYR A 32 -8.61 7.79 -2.89
C TYR A 32 -7.85 7.18 -4.07
N VAL A 33 -8.21 7.52 -5.29
CA VAL A 33 -7.59 7.08 -6.55
C VAL A 33 -7.20 8.31 -7.35
N ALA A 34 -6.00 8.31 -7.93
CA ALA A 34 -5.51 9.46 -8.69
C ALA A 34 -6.37 9.72 -9.94
N GLY A 35 -6.78 8.64 -10.60
CA GLY A 35 -7.63 8.63 -11.79
C GLY A 35 -7.40 7.33 -12.57
N PRO A 36 -8.03 7.19 -13.75
CA PRO A 36 -7.93 5.99 -14.56
C PRO A 36 -6.62 5.86 -15.34
N THR A 37 -5.85 6.94 -15.52
CA THR A 37 -4.67 6.96 -16.40
C THR A 37 -3.36 7.23 -15.66
N ILE A 38 -2.23 6.90 -16.31
CA ILE A 38 -0.90 7.27 -15.83
C ILE A 38 -0.75 8.79 -15.69
N LYS A 39 -1.35 9.56 -16.61
CA LYS A 39 -1.34 11.04 -16.55
C LYS A 39 -1.96 11.55 -15.25
N ASP A 40 -3.02 10.92 -14.78
CA ASP A 40 -3.66 11.25 -13.51
C ASP A 40 -2.75 10.94 -12.32
N ALA A 41 -2.10 9.77 -12.33
CA ALA A 41 -1.12 9.39 -11.31
C ALA A 41 0.07 10.36 -11.25
N VAL A 42 0.62 10.74 -12.41
CA VAL A 42 1.70 11.74 -12.52
C VAL A 42 1.24 13.10 -12.01
N GLY A 43 0.08 13.59 -12.44
CA GLY A 43 -0.47 14.87 -11.99
C GLY A 43 -0.67 14.90 -10.46
N ARG A 44 -1.21 13.82 -9.90
CA ARG A 44 -1.39 13.68 -8.44
C ARG A 44 -0.05 13.64 -7.70
N THR A 45 0.92 12.92 -8.25
CA THR A 45 2.28 12.80 -7.69
C THR A 45 3.01 14.16 -7.69
N LYS A 46 2.90 14.95 -8.75
CA LYS A 46 3.45 16.32 -8.80
C LYS A 46 2.89 17.19 -7.68
N ILE A 47 1.59 17.12 -7.40
CA ILE A 47 0.97 17.86 -6.29
C ILE A 47 1.50 17.39 -4.93
N ILE A 48 1.68 16.08 -4.75
CA ILE A 48 2.23 15.50 -3.51
C ILE A 48 3.69 15.95 -3.31
N ASN A 49 4.51 15.88 -4.36
CA ASN A 49 5.89 16.35 -4.33
C ASN A 49 6.01 17.85 -4.08
N ALA A 50 5.14 18.68 -4.67
CA ALA A 50 5.13 20.12 -4.39
C ALA A 50 4.84 20.45 -2.91
N ARG A 51 4.19 19.53 -2.18
CA ARG A 51 3.91 19.67 -0.74
C ARG A 51 5.00 19.08 0.16
N GLY A 52 6.12 18.61 -0.41
CA GLY A 52 7.25 18.05 0.33
C GLY A 52 7.14 16.55 0.64
N ALA A 53 6.05 15.88 0.24
CA ALA A 53 5.91 14.44 0.39
C ALA A 53 6.40 13.68 -0.86
N GLU A 54 6.65 12.40 -0.70
CA GLU A 54 6.98 11.45 -1.75
C GLU A 54 5.75 10.57 -2.07
N ALA A 55 5.81 9.79 -3.15
CA ALA A 55 4.70 8.92 -3.54
C ALA A 55 5.14 7.46 -3.78
N THR A 56 4.22 6.52 -3.59
CA THR A 56 4.29 5.18 -4.21
C THR A 56 3.18 5.08 -5.23
N ILE A 57 3.51 4.91 -6.51
CA ILE A 57 2.52 4.73 -7.56
C ILE A 57 2.17 3.24 -7.67
N ASP A 58 0.87 2.94 -7.64
CA ASP A 58 0.32 1.58 -7.74
C ASP A 58 -0.70 1.50 -8.88
N HIS A 59 -0.46 0.60 -9.84
CA HIS A 59 -1.44 0.30 -10.86
C HIS A 59 -2.45 -0.72 -10.33
N LEU A 60 -3.71 -0.33 -10.26
CA LEU A 60 -4.79 -1.15 -9.73
C LEU A 60 -5.01 -2.38 -10.61
N GLY A 61 -4.66 -3.54 -10.07
CA GLY A 61 -4.83 -4.85 -10.65
C GLY A 61 -4.26 -5.92 -9.73
N GLU A 62 -4.96 -7.04 -9.64
CA GLU A 62 -4.58 -8.25 -8.91
C GLU A 62 -4.99 -9.44 -9.79
N GLU A 63 -4.35 -10.60 -9.57
CA GLU A 63 -4.73 -11.89 -10.16
C GLU A 63 -4.79 -11.88 -11.69
N ALA A 64 -3.65 -11.62 -12.33
CA ALA A 64 -3.51 -11.80 -13.77
C ALA A 64 -3.78 -13.27 -14.13
N ARG A 65 -4.61 -13.49 -15.15
CA ARG A 65 -5.16 -14.82 -15.49
C ARG A 65 -4.34 -15.58 -16.52
N ASP A 66 -3.57 -14.84 -17.33
CA ASP A 66 -2.75 -15.39 -18.40
C ASP A 66 -1.52 -14.51 -18.66
N LYS A 67 -0.64 -15.01 -19.52
CA LYS A 67 0.59 -14.30 -19.91
C LYS A 67 0.31 -12.96 -20.60
N ARG A 68 -0.79 -12.83 -21.34
CA ARG A 68 -1.12 -11.57 -22.05
C ARG A 68 -1.48 -10.47 -21.07
N GLU A 69 -2.22 -10.78 -20.01
CA GLU A 69 -2.52 -9.84 -18.93
C GLU A 69 -1.25 -9.40 -18.20
N VAL A 70 -0.32 -10.32 -17.92
CA VAL A 70 0.97 -9.98 -17.31
C VAL A 70 1.81 -9.09 -18.22
N GLU A 71 1.93 -9.40 -19.51
CA GLU A 71 2.64 -8.55 -20.48
C GLU A 71 2.03 -7.14 -20.58
N GLN A 72 0.69 -7.03 -20.48
CA GLN A 72 0.02 -5.73 -20.42
C GLN A 72 0.40 -4.98 -19.14
N ASN A 73 0.43 -5.67 -18.00
CA ASN A 73 0.85 -5.09 -16.73
C ASN A 73 2.31 -4.61 -16.78
N ILE A 74 3.23 -5.40 -17.36
CA ILE A 74 4.64 -5.01 -17.56
C ILE A 74 4.72 -3.70 -18.34
N ARG A 75 4.04 -3.59 -19.49
CA ARG A 75 4.01 -2.35 -20.30
C ARG A 75 3.50 -1.14 -19.53
N VAL A 76 2.54 -1.33 -18.63
CA VAL A 76 2.05 -0.26 -17.75
C VAL A 76 3.14 0.15 -16.76
N TYR A 77 3.80 -0.79 -16.08
CA TYR A 77 4.86 -0.47 -15.12
C TYR A 77 6.08 0.19 -15.77
N GLU A 78 6.50 -0.27 -16.95
CA GLU A 78 7.54 0.43 -17.72
C GLU A 78 7.14 1.88 -18.03
N SER A 79 5.86 2.11 -18.36
CA SER A 79 5.36 3.46 -18.64
C SER A 79 5.35 4.33 -17.38
N ILE A 80 5.04 3.76 -16.22
CA ILE A 80 5.15 4.46 -14.92
C ILE A 80 6.61 4.82 -14.64
N ILE A 81 7.53 3.85 -14.76
CA ILE A 81 8.97 4.04 -14.51
C ILE A 81 9.53 5.14 -15.42
N ARG A 82 9.21 5.08 -16.72
CA ARG A 82 9.56 6.15 -17.68
C ARG A 82 9.02 7.50 -17.25
N ALA A 83 7.75 7.57 -16.86
CA ALA A 83 7.12 8.82 -16.42
C ALA A 83 7.76 9.39 -15.14
N ILE A 84 8.04 8.55 -14.14
CA ILE A 84 8.74 8.97 -12.90
C ILE A 84 10.10 9.59 -13.26
N ASN A 85 10.87 8.93 -14.12
CA ASN A 85 12.20 9.39 -14.50
C ASN A 85 12.16 10.68 -15.34
N LEU A 86 11.30 10.73 -16.37
CA LEU A 86 11.21 11.90 -17.28
C LEU A 86 10.72 13.16 -16.57
N GLU A 87 9.78 13.01 -15.64
CA GLU A 87 9.18 14.11 -14.90
C GLU A 87 9.91 14.41 -13.58
N ASN A 88 11.02 13.70 -13.31
CA ASN A 88 11.84 13.79 -12.10
C ASN A 88 10.99 13.72 -10.80
N LEU A 89 10.05 12.78 -10.76
CA LEU A 89 9.14 12.62 -9.62
C LEU A 89 9.88 11.97 -8.44
N ARG A 90 9.63 12.46 -7.23
CA ARG A 90 10.03 11.75 -6.01
C ARG A 90 8.99 10.67 -5.72
N ALA A 91 9.16 9.54 -6.40
CA ALA A 91 8.22 8.43 -6.35
C ALA A 91 8.91 7.06 -6.44
N SER A 92 8.31 6.10 -5.76
CA SER A 92 8.56 4.66 -5.88
C SER A 92 7.41 4.00 -6.64
N ILE A 93 7.55 2.72 -6.99
CA ILE A 93 6.44 1.88 -7.47
C ILE A 93 6.04 0.83 -6.42
N ALA A 94 4.80 0.34 -6.49
CA ALA A 94 4.37 -0.86 -5.80
C ALA A 94 3.91 -1.91 -6.80
N ILE A 95 4.35 -3.16 -6.64
CA ILE A 95 3.98 -4.30 -7.49
C ILE A 95 3.34 -5.39 -6.65
N LYS A 96 2.42 -6.16 -7.26
CA LYS A 96 1.71 -7.27 -6.62
C LYS A 96 2.02 -8.57 -7.36
N PRO A 97 2.60 -9.60 -6.70
CA PRO A 97 2.98 -10.85 -7.37
C PRO A 97 1.86 -11.50 -8.18
N THR A 98 0.61 -11.49 -7.71
CA THR A 98 -0.49 -12.08 -8.49
C THR A 98 -0.78 -11.33 -9.79
N ASN A 99 -0.49 -10.03 -9.84
CA ASN A 99 -0.61 -9.22 -11.06
C ASN A 99 0.50 -9.54 -12.08
N PHE A 100 1.54 -10.26 -11.66
CA PHE A 100 2.62 -10.79 -12.50
C PHE A 100 2.55 -12.31 -12.68
N GLY A 101 1.47 -12.95 -12.22
CA GLY A 101 1.18 -14.34 -12.57
C GLY A 101 1.54 -15.39 -11.52
N LEU A 102 1.79 -14.98 -10.27
CA LEU A 102 2.10 -15.91 -9.17
C LEU A 102 1.12 -17.10 -9.05
N ARG A 103 -0.16 -16.91 -9.38
CA ARG A 103 -1.19 -17.96 -9.26
C ARG A 103 -1.14 -19.04 -10.34
N PHE A 104 -0.58 -18.75 -11.51
CA PHE A 104 -0.63 -19.67 -12.64
C PHE A 104 0.76 -20.14 -13.07
N ASP A 105 1.78 -19.28 -12.99
CA ASP A 105 3.15 -19.61 -13.38
C ASP A 105 4.14 -18.83 -12.48
N PRO A 106 4.51 -19.39 -11.32
CA PRO A 106 5.41 -18.74 -10.37
C PRO A 106 6.79 -18.43 -10.94
N ASN A 107 7.30 -19.23 -11.88
CA ASN A 107 8.59 -18.99 -12.50
C ASN A 107 8.53 -17.79 -13.46
N PHE A 108 7.50 -17.75 -14.31
CA PHE A 108 7.26 -16.58 -15.16
C PHE A 108 7.01 -15.31 -14.32
N CYS A 109 6.29 -15.42 -13.21
CA CYS A 109 6.10 -14.31 -12.28
C CYS A 109 7.43 -13.77 -11.72
N ARG A 110 8.34 -14.68 -11.37
CA ARG A 110 9.67 -14.32 -10.85
C ARG A 110 10.46 -13.52 -11.89
N GLU A 111 10.52 -14.01 -13.12
CA GLU A 111 11.19 -13.34 -14.24
C GLU A 111 10.56 -11.96 -14.52
N ALA A 112 9.24 -11.90 -14.65
CA ALA A 112 8.51 -10.67 -14.92
C ALA A 112 8.69 -9.60 -13.82
N MET A 113 8.67 -10.00 -12.54
CA MET A 113 8.92 -9.09 -11.44
C MET A 113 10.37 -8.61 -11.43
N ARG A 114 11.34 -9.51 -11.66
CA ARG A 114 12.76 -9.17 -11.72
C ARG A 114 13.02 -8.12 -12.81
N ASP A 115 12.45 -8.28 -14.00
CA ASP A 115 12.64 -7.35 -15.11
C ASP A 115 12.09 -5.95 -14.80
N ILE A 116 10.92 -5.87 -14.15
CA ILE A 116 10.36 -4.57 -13.70
C ILE A 116 11.23 -3.93 -12.62
N ILE A 117 11.73 -4.71 -11.66
CA ILE A 117 12.60 -4.21 -10.60
C ILE A 117 13.92 -3.72 -11.20
N LEU A 118 14.51 -4.44 -12.14
CA LEU A 118 15.71 -4.04 -12.86
C LEU A 118 15.49 -2.70 -13.58
N ALA A 119 14.42 -2.58 -14.35
CA ALA A 119 14.08 -1.34 -15.07
C ALA A 119 13.89 -0.14 -14.12
N ALA A 120 13.32 -0.36 -12.93
CA ALA A 120 13.21 0.66 -11.89
C ALA A 120 14.57 1.00 -11.27
N ALA A 121 15.37 -0.02 -10.95
CA ALA A 121 16.67 0.12 -10.32
C ALA A 121 17.69 0.88 -11.18
N GLU A 122 17.69 0.67 -12.50
CA GLU A 122 18.51 1.43 -13.46
C GLU A 122 18.23 2.94 -13.42
N LYS A 123 17.03 3.33 -13.00
CA LYS A 123 16.61 4.72 -12.81
C LYS A 123 16.63 5.16 -11.34
N LYS A 124 17.17 4.33 -10.45
CA LYS A 124 17.21 4.54 -8.98
C LYS A 124 15.82 4.73 -8.37
N ILE A 125 14.80 4.08 -8.95
CA ILE A 125 13.43 4.09 -8.45
C ILE A 125 13.23 2.89 -7.54
N PHE A 126 12.77 3.14 -6.32
CA PHE A 126 12.51 2.09 -5.34
C PHE A 126 11.27 1.27 -5.73
N THR A 127 11.30 -0.04 -5.47
CA THR A 127 10.16 -0.94 -5.69
C THR A 127 9.67 -1.57 -4.38
N TRP A 128 8.39 -1.35 -4.05
CA TRP A 128 7.69 -2.07 -3.00
C TRP A 128 6.99 -3.30 -3.57
N ILE A 129 7.20 -4.47 -2.97
CA ILE A 129 6.42 -5.67 -3.23
C ILE A 129 5.28 -5.72 -2.21
N ASP A 130 4.05 -5.50 -2.67
CA ASP A 130 2.89 -5.54 -1.80
C ASP A 130 2.57 -6.97 -1.37
N MET A 131 2.07 -7.10 -0.14
CA MET A 131 1.67 -8.36 0.44
C MET A 131 0.18 -8.57 0.27
N GLU A 132 -0.18 -9.67 -0.39
CA GLU A 132 -1.55 -10.03 -0.70
C GLU A 132 -2.14 -10.96 0.38
N ASN A 133 -3.07 -11.86 0.03
CA ASN A 133 -3.65 -12.78 0.99
C ASN A 133 -2.65 -13.86 1.45
N SER A 134 -3.00 -14.56 2.53
CA SER A 134 -2.09 -15.48 3.25
C SER A 134 -1.50 -16.60 2.38
N SER A 135 -2.19 -17.00 1.32
CA SER A 135 -1.74 -18.07 0.43
C SER A 135 -0.58 -17.67 -0.49
N THR A 136 -0.28 -16.37 -0.64
CA THR A 136 0.89 -15.90 -1.41
C THR A 136 2.05 -15.48 -0.52
N THR A 137 1.87 -15.41 0.81
CA THR A 137 2.85 -14.79 1.73
C THR A 137 4.25 -15.40 1.62
N SER A 138 4.38 -16.72 1.64
CA SER A 138 5.70 -17.36 1.58
C SER A 138 6.42 -17.07 0.26
N ALA A 139 5.73 -17.23 -0.89
CA ALA A 139 6.31 -16.95 -2.19
C ALA A 139 6.73 -15.48 -2.34
N THR A 140 5.94 -14.55 -1.81
CA THR A 140 6.28 -13.12 -1.80
C THR A 140 7.54 -12.84 -0.97
N ILE A 141 7.72 -13.51 0.18
CA ILE A 141 8.94 -13.38 1.00
C ILE A 141 10.15 -13.90 0.22
N ASP A 142 10.02 -15.05 -0.43
CA ASP A 142 11.13 -15.63 -1.21
C ASP A 142 11.52 -14.73 -2.39
N PHE A 143 10.53 -14.19 -3.12
CA PHE A 143 10.78 -13.20 -4.17
C PHE A 143 11.45 -11.93 -3.65
N TYR A 144 11.05 -11.46 -2.47
CA TYR A 144 11.70 -10.31 -1.84
C TYR A 144 13.17 -10.60 -1.52
N LEU A 145 13.49 -11.76 -0.94
CA LEU A 145 14.86 -12.12 -0.59
C LEU A 145 15.76 -12.23 -1.82
N GLU A 146 15.27 -12.81 -2.91
CA GLU A 146 16.00 -12.87 -4.18
C GLU A 146 16.20 -11.49 -4.81
N ALA A 147 15.14 -10.68 -4.87
CA ALA A 147 15.25 -9.32 -5.36
C ALA A 147 16.19 -8.47 -4.50
N GLN A 148 16.22 -8.71 -3.18
CA GLN A 148 17.13 -8.00 -2.28
C GLN A 148 18.59 -8.43 -2.49
N TRP A 149 18.84 -9.71 -2.75
CA TRP A 149 20.17 -10.20 -3.13
C TRP A 149 20.71 -9.48 -4.37
N GLU A 150 19.86 -9.30 -5.38
CA GLU A 150 20.25 -8.71 -6.66
C GLU A 150 20.29 -7.18 -6.66
N PHE A 151 19.28 -6.53 -6.08
CA PHE A 151 19.05 -5.09 -6.19
C PHE A 151 19.29 -4.31 -4.89
N GLY A 152 19.63 -5.01 -3.80
CA GLY A 152 19.96 -4.42 -2.50
C GLY A 152 18.85 -3.54 -1.93
N ASP A 153 19.24 -2.34 -1.54
CA ASP A 153 18.39 -1.38 -0.82
C ASP A 153 17.32 -0.69 -1.69
N LEU A 154 17.22 -1.03 -2.99
CA LEU A 154 16.22 -0.49 -3.91
C LEU A 154 14.89 -1.26 -3.91
N VAL A 155 14.79 -2.33 -3.11
CA VAL A 155 13.58 -3.16 -3.01
C VAL A 155 13.17 -3.31 -1.56
N GLY A 156 11.86 -3.31 -1.33
CA GLY A 156 11.25 -3.61 -0.04
C GLY A 156 9.96 -4.39 -0.21
N MET A 157 9.43 -4.92 0.88
CA MET A 157 8.16 -5.65 0.85
C MET A 157 7.20 -5.20 1.96
N ALA A 158 5.91 -5.42 1.76
CA ALA A 158 4.94 -5.23 2.82
C ALA A 158 4.88 -6.45 3.77
N LEU A 159 4.59 -6.20 5.04
CA LEU A 159 4.32 -7.20 6.08
C LEU A 159 3.03 -6.82 6.80
N GLN A 160 2.18 -7.81 7.10
CA GLN A 160 0.84 -7.59 7.62
C GLN A 160 0.76 -7.96 9.10
N ALA A 161 0.48 -7.00 9.98
CA ALA A 161 0.47 -7.20 11.43
C ALA A 161 -0.66 -8.11 11.94
N TYR A 162 -1.72 -8.33 11.18
CA TYR A 162 -2.82 -9.21 11.56
C TYR A 162 -2.50 -10.71 11.40
N LEU A 163 -1.44 -11.10 10.68
CA LEU A 163 -1.11 -12.51 10.50
C LEU A 163 -0.34 -13.00 11.71
N ARG A 164 -0.68 -14.20 12.17
CA ARG A 164 -0.02 -14.82 13.32
C ARG A 164 1.46 -15.15 13.04
N ARG A 165 1.80 -15.39 11.76
CA ARG A 165 3.16 -15.73 11.30
C ARG A 165 4.12 -14.55 11.17
N SER A 166 3.65 -13.31 11.26
CA SER A 166 4.47 -12.14 10.88
C SER A 166 5.74 -11.97 11.72
N LEU A 167 5.72 -12.32 13.01
CA LEU A 167 6.93 -12.24 13.83
C LEU A 167 7.98 -13.29 13.39
N SER A 168 7.56 -14.53 13.13
CA SER A 168 8.45 -15.56 12.60
C SER A 168 8.98 -15.21 11.22
N ASP A 169 8.16 -14.56 10.38
CA ASP A 169 8.59 -14.09 9.06
C ASP A 169 9.66 -12.99 9.18
N ILE A 170 9.57 -12.07 10.15
CA ILE A 170 10.65 -11.10 10.43
C ILE A 170 11.96 -11.81 10.78
N CYS A 171 11.91 -12.81 11.66
CA CYS A 171 13.10 -13.59 12.03
C CYS A 171 13.69 -14.32 10.82
N TYR A 172 12.84 -14.93 9.99
CA TYR A 172 13.24 -15.61 8.77
C TYR A 172 13.89 -14.64 7.78
N ILE A 173 13.26 -13.49 7.51
CA ILE A 173 13.82 -12.46 6.63
C ILE A 173 15.18 -12.00 7.17
N ARG A 174 15.28 -11.66 8.46
CA ARG A 174 16.54 -11.17 9.04
C ARG A 174 17.69 -12.18 8.89
N LYS A 175 17.40 -13.48 8.98
CA LYS A 175 18.38 -14.57 8.84
C LYS A 175 18.85 -14.74 7.40
N ASN A 176 17.99 -14.48 6.43
CA ASN A 176 18.25 -14.77 5.00
C ASN A 176 18.56 -13.51 4.17
N ILE A 177 18.46 -12.31 4.73
CA ILE A 177 18.97 -11.11 4.09
C ILE A 177 20.50 -11.19 4.01
N HIS A 178 21.01 -11.04 2.81
CA HIS A 178 22.42 -11.23 2.52
C HIS A 178 23.26 -9.95 2.63
N HIS A 179 22.71 -8.82 2.20
CA HIS A 179 23.36 -7.51 2.23
C HIS A 179 22.47 -6.48 2.94
N GLY A 180 23.04 -5.43 3.53
CA GLY A 180 22.25 -4.34 4.11
C GLY A 180 21.28 -4.77 5.21
N VAL A 181 20.08 -4.19 5.20
CA VAL A 181 19.04 -4.42 6.22
C VAL A 181 17.69 -4.71 5.56
N PRO A 182 16.77 -5.42 6.24
CA PRO A 182 15.43 -5.63 5.68
C PRO A 182 14.71 -4.30 5.46
N HIS A 183 14.03 -4.16 4.33
CA HIS A 183 13.22 -3.01 3.94
C HIS A 183 11.74 -3.39 3.97
N ILE A 184 11.04 -3.03 5.04
CA ILE A 184 9.71 -3.56 5.35
C ILE A 184 8.69 -2.44 5.53
N ARG A 185 7.61 -2.49 4.75
CA ARG A 185 6.38 -1.71 4.94
C ARG A 185 5.47 -2.45 5.90
N LEU A 186 5.32 -1.97 7.14
CA LEU A 186 4.44 -2.60 8.12
C LEU A 186 3.03 -1.99 8.05
N CYS A 187 2.05 -2.80 7.64
CA CYS A 187 0.63 -2.45 7.61
C CYS A 187 -0.18 -3.38 8.54
N LYS A 188 -1.47 -3.10 8.77
CA LYS A 188 -2.32 -4.00 9.56
C LYS A 188 -2.66 -5.30 8.81
N GLY A 189 -2.95 -5.21 7.51
CA GLY A 189 -3.52 -6.30 6.72
C GLY A 189 -5.02 -6.08 6.44
N ILE A 190 -5.47 -6.51 5.26
CA ILE A 190 -6.75 -6.08 4.67
C ILE A 190 -7.62 -7.23 4.14
N TYR A 191 -7.07 -8.45 4.05
CA TYR A 191 -7.78 -9.59 3.47
C TYR A 191 -8.64 -10.30 4.52
N ASN A 192 -9.70 -10.97 4.10
CA ASN A 192 -10.54 -11.72 5.03
C ASN A 192 -9.99 -13.13 5.24
N GLU A 193 -9.08 -13.27 6.20
CA GLU A 193 -8.46 -14.55 6.55
C GLU A 193 -9.19 -15.27 7.69
N ALA A 194 -9.04 -16.59 7.73
CA ALA A 194 -9.56 -17.43 8.82
C ALA A 194 -8.88 -17.08 10.17
N PRO A 195 -9.58 -17.25 11.32
CA PRO A 195 -9.02 -16.95 12.65
C PRO A 195 -7.74 -17.74 13.01
N ALA A 196 -7.56 -18.91 12.40
CA ALA A 196 -6.36 -19.74 12.53
C ALA A 196 -5.13 -19.09 11.88
N ILE A 197 -5.32 -18.22 10.89
CA ILE A 197 -4.27 -17.55 10.12
C ILE A 197 -4.08 -16.11 10.60
N ALA A 198 -5.18 -15.40 10.87
CA ALA A 198 -5.18 -14.00 11.25
C ALA A 198 -5.88 -13.70 12.57
N ILE A 199 -5.30 -12.77 13.32
CA ILE A 199 -5.90 -12.12 14.49
C ILE A 199 -7.12 -11.33 14.00
N LYS A 200 -8.28 -11.52 14.64
CA LYS A 200 -9.54 -10.84 14.24
C LYS A 200 -9.87 -9.63 15.10
N GLU A 201 -9.33 -9.56 16.32
CA GLU A 201 -9.63 -8.50 17.28
C GLU A 201 -8.71 -7.29 17.09
N MET A 202 -9.28 -6.12 16.82
CA MET A 202 -8.51 -4.90 16.56
C MET A 202 -7.53 -4.51 17.69
N PRO A 203 -7.86 -4.64 18.99
CA PRO A 203 -6.89 -4.39 20.06
C PRO A 203 -5.66 -5.29 19.97
N LEU A 204 -5.85 -6.58 19.67
CA LEU A 204 -4.76 -7.54 19.50
C LEU A 204 -3.95 -7.28 18.22
N ILE A 205 -4.60 -6.88 17.11
CA ILE A 205 -3.92 -6.45 15.88
C ILE A 205 -3.05 -5.21 16.17
N ASN A 206 -3.56 -4.25 16.93
CA ASN A 206 -2.82 -3.04 17.31
C ASN A 206 -1.61 -3.38 18.19
N LEU A 207 -1.78 -4.27 19.17
CA LEU A 207 -0.67 -4.75 20.01
C LEU A 207 0.39 -5.48 19.19
N ASN A 208 -0.04 -6.35 18.27
CA ASN A 208 0.89 -7.06 17.38
C ASN A 208 1.60 -6.09 16.43
N TYR A 209 0.89 -5.08 15.89
CA TYR A 209 1.50 -4.02 15.08
C TYR A 209 2.62 -3.30 15.84
N TYR A 210 2.38 -2.91 17.10
CA TYR A 210 3.41 -2.29 17.94
C TYR A 210 4.61 -3.22 18.13
N THR A 211 4.35 -4.48 18.47
CA THR A 211 5.39 -5.50 18.72
C THR A 211 6.27 -5.72 17.48
N LEU A 212 5.64 -5.87 16.31
CA LEU A 212 6.34 -6.05 15.04
C LEU A 212 7.12 -4.79 14.64
N LEU A 213 6.55 -3.60 14.88
CA LEU A 213 7.23 -2.33 14.62
C LEU A 213 8.49 -2.18 15.45
N GLU A 214 8.40 -2.43 16.77
CA GLU A 214 9.57 -2.42 17.64
C GLU A 214 10.60 -3.46 17.22
N SER A 215 10.16 -4.69 16.89
CA SER A 215 11.04 -5.74 16.38
C SER A 215 11.81 -5.29 15.14
N LEU A 216 11.14 -4.77 14.11
CA LEU A 216 11.76 -4.29 12.88
C LEU A 216 12.76 -3.14 13.14
N ILE A 217 12.35 -2.14 13.93
CA ILE A 217 13.20 -0.99 14.23
C ILE A 217 14.46 -1.42 15.00
N SER A 218 14.31 -2.32 15.98
CA SER A 218 15.39 -2.80 16.85
C SER A 218 16.46 -3.59 16.11
N ILE A 219 16.08 -4.37 15.07
CA ILE A 219 17.03 -5.14 14.25
C ILE A 219 17.71 -4.31 13.15
N GLY A 220 17.45 -3.00 13.09
CA GLY A 220 18.11 -2.11 12.13
C GLY A 220 17.38 -1.96 10.79
N SER A 221 16.19 -2.56 10.59
CA SER A 221 15.45 -2.47 9.33
C SER A 221 15.15 -1.04 8.89
N TYR A 222 14.99 -0.85 7.58
CA TYR A 222 14.27 0.28 7.03
C TYR A 222 12.77 0.01 7.12
N VAL A 223 12.00 0.90 7.74
CA VAL A 223 10.59 0.66 8.04
C VAL A 223 9.68 1.72 7.45
N GLY A 224 8.79 1.29 6.56
CA GLY A 224 7.62 2.05 6.16
C GLY A 224 6.49 1.85 7.16
N VAL A 225 6.24 2.83 8.02
CA VAL A 225 5.16 2.81 9.02
C VAL A 225 3.84 3.14 8.32
N ALA A 226 3.15 2.11 7.82
CA ALA A 226 1.92 2.25 7.05
C ALA A 226 0.68 2.21 7.95
N THR A 227 0.25 3.39 8.42
CA THR A 227 -0.94 3.53 9.27
C THR A 227 -1.53 4.93 9.20
N HIS A 228 -2.86 5.03 9.37
CA HIS A 228 -3.57 6.30 9.52
C HIS A 228 -3.98 6.59 10.97
N ASP A 229 -3.73 5.65 11.87
CA ASP A 229 -4.10 5.74 13.28
C ASP A 229 -3.13 6.67 14.02
N PRO A 230 -3.59 7.82 14.55
CA PRO A 230 -2.73 8.79 15.22
C PRO A 230 -2.07 8.22 16.49
N VAL A 231 -2.70 7.25 17.15
CA VAL A 231 -2.10 6.57 18.32
C VAL A 231 -0.89 5.76 17.88
N ARG A 232 -1.04 4.97 16.80
CA ARG A 232 0.07 4.18 16.25
C ARG A 232 1.20 5.05 15.73
N ILE A 233 0.88 6.20 15.13
CA ILE A 233 1.87 7.19 14.69
C ILE A 233 2.66 7.74 15.90
N SER A 234 1.97 8.11 16.97
CA SER A 234 2.63 8.59 18.20
C SER A 234 3.56 7.53 18.81
N GLU A 235 3.09 6.29 18.90
CA GLU A 235 3.90 5.15 19.38
C GLU A 235 5.12 4.90 18.49
N ALA A 236 4.95 4.96 17.16
CA ALA A 236 6.04 4.83 16.21
C ALA A 236 7.10 5.91 16.42
N ILE A 237 6.70 7.18 16.64
CA ILE A 237 7.64 8.27 16.93
C ILE A 237 8.43 8.00 18.21
N GLN A 238 7.79 7.45 19.24
CA GLN A 238 8.47 7.08 20.48
C GLN A 238 9.51 5.98 20.25
N LEU A 239 9.15 4.93 19.50
CA LEU A 239 10.10 3.87 19.12
C LEU A 239 11.25 4.41 18.26
N ILE A 240 10.96 5.26 17.27
CA ILE A 240 11.97 5.87 16.42
C ILE A 240 12.97 6.68 17.24
N LYS A 241 12.51 7.45 18.23
CA LYS A 241 13.38 8.20 19.15
C LYS A 241 14.19 7.25 20.03
N LYS A 242 13.55 6.25 20.65
CA LYS A 242 14.19 5.24 21.51
C LYS A 242 15.37 4.54 20.82
N TYR A 243 15.18 4.15 19.56
CA TYR A 243 16.18 3.42 18.77
C TYR A 243 17.01 4.31 17.82
N LYS A 244 16.88 5.64 17.90
CA LYS A 244 17.55 6.62 17.02
C LYS A 244 17.40 6.28 15.52
N ALA A 245 16.21 5.84 15.11
CA ALA A 245 15.95 5.25 13.80
C ALA A 245 15.38 6.24 12.77
N GLN A 246 15.49 7.56 12.99
CA GLN A 246 14.78 8.56 12.18
C GLN A 246 15.13 8.53 10.68
N LYS A 247 16.37 8.16 10.32
CA LYS A 247 16.80 8.01 8.92
C LYS A 247 16.38 6.68 8.28
N ARG A 248 15.95 5.71 9.09
CA ARG A 248 15.54 4.36 8.67
C ARG A 248 14.03 4.16 8.76
N CYS A 249 13.26 5.22 8.99
CA CYS A 249 11.82 5.14 9.08
C CYS A 249 11.18 6.24 8.25
N GLU A 250 10.10 5.88 7.60
CA GLU A 250 9.20 6.79 6.92
C GLU A 250 7.77 6.44 7.31
N PHE A 251 6.87 7.40 7.19
CA PHE A 251 5.46 7.13 7.38
C PHE A 251 4.74 7.07 6.04
N GLN A 252 3.82 6.12 5.92
CA GLN A 252 3.15 5.84 4.66
C GLN A 252 1.64 5.86 4.84
N MET A 253 0.94 6.56 3.95
CA MET A 253 -0.52 6.67 3.99
C MET A 253 -1.12 6.60 2.60
N LEU A 254 -2.33 6.10 2.55
CA LEU A 254 -3.13 6.11 1.34
C LEU A 254 -3.53 7.53 0.94
N LEU A 255 -3.51 7.79 -0.37
CA LEU A 255 -4.12 8.97 -0.98
C LEU A 255 -5.55 9.16 -0.48
N GLY A 256 -5.93 10.42 -0.19
CA GLY A 256 -7.30 10.78 0.18
C GLY A 256 -7.68 10.60 1.63
N VAL A 257 -6.84 9.93 2.43
CA VAL A 257 -7.04 9.84 3.88
C VAL A 257 -6.32 11.03 4.53
N GLU A 258 -7.00 12.16 4.62
CA GLU A 258 -6.48 13.35 5.28
C GLU A 258 -6.22 13.06 6.76
N ASN A 259 -5.03 13.42 7.23
CA ASN A 259 -4.68 13.41 8.63
C ASN A 259 -3.90 14.69 8.92
N PRO A 260 -4.54 15.76 9.44
CA PRO A 260 -3.89 17.06 9.67
C PRO A 260 -2.53 16.99 10.42
N PRO A 261 -2.33 16.09 11.40
CA PRO A 261 -1.01 15.76 11.96
C PRO A 261 0.13 15.46 10.96
N LEU A 262 -0.18 15.03 9.74
CA LEU A 262 0.78 14.76 8.66
C LEU A 262 1.71 15.93 8.36
N TYR A 263 1.12 17.12 8.24
CA TYR A 263 1.88 18.32 7.91
C TYR A 263 2.85 18.71 9.02
N ALA A 264 2.49 18.43 10.28
CA ALA A 264 3.37 18.66 11.41
C ALA A 264 4.57 17.69 11.39
N LEU A 265 4.38 16.43 10.97
CA LEU A 265 5.45 15.45 10.87
C LEU A 265 6.44 15.75 9.74
N ILE A 266 5.93 16.18 8.58
CA ILE A 266 6.79 16.66 7.47
C ILE A 266 7.64 17.83 7.95
N LYS A 267 7.04 18.82 8.63
CA LYS A 267 7.77 19.95 9.21
C LYS A 267 8.78 19.53 10.29
N SER A 268 8.56 18.40 10.94
CA SER A 268 9.46 17.84 11.96
C SER A 268 10.58 16.97 11.36
N GLY A 269 10.71 16.93 10.03
CA GLY A 269 11.80 16.24 9.33
C GLY A 269 11.61 14.73 9.16
N TYR A 270 10.39 14.20 9.31
CA TYR A 270 10.10 12.82 8.96
C TYR A 270 9.76 12.68 7.47
N ARG A 271 10.30 11.63 6.83
CA ARG A 271 9.91 11.27 5.47
C ARG A 271 8.46 10.83 5.42
N TRP A 272 7.78 11.27 4.37
CA TRP A 272 6.37 10.99 4.17
C TRP A 272 6.11 10.45 2.77
N LEU A 273 5.46 9.30 2.70
CA LEU A 273 5.11 8.63 1.45
C LEU A 273 3.58 8.54 1.32
N VAL A 274 3.05 8.94 0.17
CA VAL A 274 1.64 8.78 -0.16
C VAL A 274 1.48 7.65 -1.15
N TYR A 275 0.70 6.64 -0.82
CA TYR A 275 0.34 5.56 -1.73
C TYR A 275 -0.75 6.04 -2.69
N VAL A 276 -0.42 6.11 -3.98
CA VAL A 276 -1.19 6.69 -5.08
C VAL A 276 -1.66 5.59 -6.01
N PRO A 277 -2.84 5.02 -5.76
CA PRO A 277 -3.43 4.03 -6.66
C PRO A 277 -4.04 4.74 -7.88
N PHE A 278 -3.95 4.11 -9.04
CA PHE A 278 -4.58 4.58 -10.28
C PHE A 278 -4.99 3.40 -11.18
N GLY A 279 -5.87 3.65 -12.14
CA GLY A 279 -6.32 2.65 -13.12
C GLY A 279 -7.82 2.39 -13.09
N ILE A 280 -8.29 1.65 -14.09
CA ILE A 280 -9.73 1.40 -14.32
C ILE A 280 -10.32 0.37 -13.34
N LYS A 281 -9.50 -0.51 -12.75
CA LYS A 281 -9.92 -1.52 -11.77
C LYS A 281 -10.10 -0.94 -10.35
N TRP A 282 -10.66 0.27 -10.26
CA TRP A 282 -10.77 1.02 -9.00
C TRP A 282 -11.87 0.52 -8.05
N TYR A 283 -12.85 -0.23 -8.57
CA TYR A 283 -14.05 -0.59 -7.81
C TYR A 283 -13.75 -1.46 -6.59
N GLY A 284 -13.11 -2.62 -6.79
CA GLY A 284 -12.75 -3.53 -5.70
C GLY A 284 -11.82 -2.89 -4.67
N TYR A 285 -10.84 -2.10 -5.14
CA TYR A 285 -9.95 -1.33 -4.27
C TYR A 285 -10.73 -0.33 -3.41
N SER A 286 -11.61 0.48 -4.02
CA SER A 286 -12.38 1.52 -3.34
C SER A 286 -13.36 0.94 -2.31
N LEU A 287 -13.99 -0.21 -2.61
CA LEU A 287 -14.84 -0.91 -1.66
C LEU A 287 -14.09 -1.38 -0.41
N ARG A 288 -12.87 -1.92 -0.57
CA ARG A 288 -12.02 -2.29 0.58
C ARG A 288 -11.67 -1.07 1.44
N ARG A 289 -11.29 0.04 0.81
CA ARG A 289 -11.01 1.31 1.50
C ARG A 289 -12.24 1.88 2.22
N PHE A 290 -13.41 1.72 1.64
CA PHE A 290 -14.68 2.13 2.26
C PHE A 290 -14.95 1.35 3.55
N LYS A 291 -14.70 0.04 3.57
CA LYS A 291 -14.85 -0.81 4.77
C LYS A 291 -13.89 -0.43 5.89
N GLU A 292 -12.68 0.01 5.54
CA GLU A 292 -11.62 0.33 6.50
C GLU A 292 -11.77 1.71 7.16
N ASN A 293 -12.51 2.65 6.54
CA ASN A 293 -12.68 3.99 7.06
C ASN A 293 -14.17 4.34 7.31
N PRO A 294 -14.70 4.09 8.52
CA PRO A 294 -16.11 4.31 8.87
C PRO A 294 -16.56 5.77 8.77
N GLN A 295 -15.62 6.73 8.75
CA GLN A 295 -15.92 8.16 8.64
C GLN A 295 -16.35 8.55 7.22
N ILE A 296 -16.05 7.72 6.21
CA ILE A 296 -16.43 7.96 4.81
C ILE A 296 -17.95 8.00 4.64
N VAL A 297 -18.69 7.16 5.38
CA VAL A 297 -20.17 7.17 5.38
C VAL A 297 -20.71 8.55 5.74
N GLY A 298 -20.14 9.18 6.76
CA GLY A 298 -20.53 10.53 7.20
C GLY A 298 -20.24 11.60 6.15
N TYR A 299 -19.13 11.48 5.40
CA TYR A 299 -18.78 12.40 4.32
C TYR A 299 -19.70 12.26 3.10
N ILE A 300 -20.04 11.03 2.68
CA ILE A 300 -21.00 10.77 1.60
C ILE A 300 -22.38 11.35 1.94
N LEU A 301 -22.88 11.10 3.14
CA LEU A 301 -24.14 11.66 3.62
C LEU A 301 -24.12 13.19 3.65
N LYS A 302 -23.04 13.79 4.14
CA LYS A 302 -22.89 15.26 4.19
C LYS A 302 -22.89 15.89 2.79
N ASN A 303 -22.28 15.24 1.81
CA ASN A 303 -22.27 15.72 0.41
C ASN A 303 -23.58 15.46 -0.34
N MET A 304 -24.27 14.32 -0.08
CA MET A 304 -25.61 14.07 -0.62
C MET A 304 -26.65 15.06 -0.07
N LEU A 305 -26.53 15.45 1.21
CA LEU A 305 -27.38 16.48 1.82
C LEU A 305 -27.05 17.90 1.32
N LYS A 306 -25.79 18.19 1.01
CA LYS A 306 -25.38 19.46 0.38
C LYS A 306 -25.92 19.60 -1.04
N ASN A 307 -25.96 18.52 -1.82
CA ASN A 307 -26.51 18.51 -3.18
C ASN A 307 -28.04 18.58 -3.26
N ARG A 308 -28.76 18.47 -2.13
CA ARG A 308 -30.22 18.72 -2.07
C ARG A 308 -30.59 20.18 -1.77
N LYS A 309 -29.64 21.04 -1.39
CA LYS A 309 -29.88 22.47 -1.12
C LYS A 309 -29.72 23.39 -2.34
N TYR A 310 -29.44 22.82 -3.51
CA TYR A 310 -29.36 23.54 -4.80
C TYR A 310 -30.19 22.84 -5.90
N LYS A 311 -31.37 22.36 -5.53
CA LYS A 311 -32.47 22.11 -6.47
C LYS A 311 -33.66 22.95 -6.07
#